data_AF-A0AAQ4D4K4-F1
#
_entry.id   AF-A0AAQ4D4K4-F1
#
_cell.length_a   1.000
_cell.length_b   1.000
_cell.length_c   1.000
_cell.angle_alpha   90.00
_cell.angle_beta   90.00
_cell.angle_gamma   90.00
#
_symmetry.space_group_name_H-M   'P 1'
#
loop_
_entity.id
_entity.type
_entity.pdbx_description
1 polymer ?
#
loop_
_entity_poly.entity_id
_entity_poly.type
_entity_poly.pdbx_seq_one_letter_code
_entity_poly.pdbx_strand_id
1 'polypeptide(L)'
;MQLCKKESLKEWLHDHSTFRNYESVLDIFNQIVSAVEYVHDNGLIHRDLKPSNIFFSMDDAIKVGDFGLVTALTGGSVVSTPLKAPSEDIFSSKSGRLTDQVGTQLYMSPEQIDGLKYNQSVDIFSLGLIFFELLWPFSTQMERIQVLLNAKKLNFPSQFVKQYKAECKLIEQLLSHDSEKRPSARDIRQHALFRAFQPSDEIAHRARLRRRTLSHRQSSSLSE
;
A
#
# COMPACT_ATOMS: atom_id res chain seq x y z
N MET A 1 3.57 -21.58 5.48
CA MET A 1 2.73 -20.37 5.66
C MET A 1 2.86 -19.89 7.10
N GLN A 2 3.19 -18.63 7.32
CA GLN A 2 3.44 -18.08 8.66
C GLN A 2 2.10 -17.57 9.24
N LEU A 3 1.78 -17.90 10.49
CA LEU A 3 0.56 -17.41 11.17
C LEU A 3 0.60 -15.88 11.30
N CYS A 4 -0.33 -15.17 10.66
CA CYS A 4 -0.57 -13.74 10.85
C CYS A 4 -1.57 -13.53 12.01
N LYS A 5 -1.55 -12.37 12.67
CA LYS A 5 -2.74 -11.90 13.40
C LYS A 5 -3.85 -11.78 12.36
N LYS A 6 -5.10 -12.07 12.72
CA LYS A 6 -6.22 -12.14 11.76
C LYS A 6 -6.55 -10.82 11.05
N GLU A 7 -5.95 -9.70 11.44
CA GLU A 7 -6.30 -8.38 10.93
C GLU A 7 -5.47 -7.93 9.74
N SER A 8 -6.17 -7.61 8.65
CA SER A 8 -5.63 -6.87 7.51
C SER A 8 -5.56 -5.37 7.80
N LEU A 9 -4.80 -4.62 6.99
CA LEU A 9 -4.77 -3.16 7.07
C LEU A 9 -6.16 -2.56 6.79
N LYS A 10 -6.99 -3.23 5.99
CA LYS A 10 -8.40 -2.85 5.78
C LYS A 10 -9.18 -2.85 7.09
N GLU A 11 -9.05 -3.89 7.89
CA GLU A 11 -9.70 -3.99 9.22
C GLU A 11 -9.14 -2.95 10.17
N TRP A 12 -7.80 -2.80 10.23
CA TRP A 12 -7.17 -1.78 11.06
C TRP A 12 -7.65 -0.35 10.73
N LEU A 13 -7.77 -0.01 9.44
CA LEU A 13 -8.28 1.30 8.99
C LEU A 13 -9.73 1.55 9.40
N HIS A 14 -10.56 0.49 9.45
CA HIS A 14 -11.95 0.55 9.88
C HIS A 14 -12.05 0.81 11.38
N ASP A 15 -11.29 0.06 12.18
CA ASP A 15 -11.29 0.15 13.64
C ASP A 15 -10.68 1.47 14.15
N HIS A 16 -9.78 2.06 13.36
CA HIS A 16 -9.15 3.36 13.64
C HIS A 16 -9.73 4.49 12.77
N SER A 17 -11.05 4.48 12.55
CA SER A 17 -11.75 5.49 11.72
C SER A 17 -11.94 6.85 12.41
N THR A 18 -11.71 6.96 13.72
CA THR A 18 -11.87 8.21 14.48
C THR A 18 -10.55 8.93 14.74
N PHE A 19 -9.52 8.18 15.11
CA PHE A 19 -8.21 8.72 15.46
C PHE A 19 -7.10 7.74 15.08
N ARG A 20 -6.02 8.27 14.49
CA ARG A 20 -4.81 7.53 14.16
C ARG A 20 -3.61 8.31 14.62
N ASN A 21 -2.75 7.66 15.39
CA ASN A 21 -1.48 8.25 15.77
C ASN A 21 -0.58 8.38 14.53
N TYR A 22 -0.03 9.59 14.33
CA TYR A 22 0.77 9.91 13.15
C TYR A 22 2.08 9.09 13.09
N GLU A 23 2.75 8.84 14.22
CA GLU A 23 3.95 8.01 14.26
C GLU A 23 3.65 6.57 13.87
N SER A 24 2.55 6.01 14.37
CA SER A 24 2.10 4.67 14.00
C SER A 24 1.79 4.57 12.51
N VAL A 25 1.16 5.61 11.93
CA VAL A 25 0.89 5.67 10.48
C VAL A 25 2.18 5.67 9.68
N LEU A 26 3.18 6.48 10.06
CA LEU A 26 4.46 6.51 9.38
C LEU A 26 5.22 5.19 9.52
N ASP A 27 5.20 4.55 10.69
CA ASP A 27 5.83 3.24 10.90
C ASP A 27 5.19 2.15 10.04
N ILE A 28 3.84 2.09 10.01
CA ILE A 28 3.09 1.16 9.16
C ILE A 28 3.47 1.38 7.70
N PHE A 29 3.40 2.63 7.21
CA PHE A 29 3.70 2.93 5.82
C PHE A 29 5.16 2.61 5.45
N ASN A 30 6.11 2.94 6.32
CA ASN A 30 7.52 2.64 6.11
C ASN A 30 7.79 1.13 6.03
N GLN A 31 7.13 0.31 6.86
CA GLN A 31 7.21 -1.15 6.75
C GLN A 31 6.60 -1.68 5.45
N ILE A 32 5.48 -1.11 4.97
CA ILE A 32 4.87 -1.46 3.67
C ILE A 32 5.86 -1.14 2.54
N VAL A 33 6.42 0.07 2.52
CA VAL A 33 7.40 0.51 1.51
C VAL A 33 8.63 -0.42 1.51
N SER A 34 9.13 -0.81 2.69
CA SER A 34 10.25 -1.74 2.80
C SER A 34 9.93 -3.12 2.23
N ALA A 35 8.70 -3.61 2.41
CA ALA A 35 8.28 -4.88 1.83
C ALA A 35 8.15 -4.80 0.31
N VAL A 36 7.63 -3.68 -0.22
CA VAL A 36 7.52 -3.45 -1.66
C VAL A 36 8.90 -3.26 -2.32
N GLU A 37 9.81 -2.53 -1.67
CA GLU A 37 11.22 -2.42 -2.11
C GLU A 37 11.84 -3.81 -2.28
N TYR A 38 11.65 -4.70 -1.30
CA TYR A 38 12.14 -6.07 -1.41
C TYR A 38 11.54 -6.83 -2.59
N VAL A 39 10.24 -6.70 -2.85
CA VAL A 39 9.58 -7.32 -4.01
C VAL A 39 10.19 -6.79 -5.32
N HIS A 40 10.35 -5.47 -5.44
CA HIS A 40 10.92 -4.81 -6.62
C HIS A 40 12.40 -5.17 -6.84
N ASP A 41 13.20 -5.22 -5.78
CA ASP A 41 14.62 -5.62 -5.84
C ASP A 41 14.81 -7.08 -6.31
N ASN A 42 13.79 -7.93 -6.13
CA ASN A 42 13.75 -9.30 -6.67
C ASN A 42 13.18 -9.37 -8.10
N GLY A 43 12.95 -8.22 -8.76
CA GLY A 43 12.40 -8.15 -10.12
C GLY A 43 10.94 -8.58 -10.21
N LEU A 44 10.19 -8.51 -9.11
CA LEU A 44 8.78 -8.86 -9.05
C LEU A 44 7.90 -7.61 -9.00
N ILE A 45 6.66 -7.72 -9.48
CA ILE A 45 5.63 -6.69 -9.36
C ILE A 45 4.44 -7.29 -8.60
N HIS A 46 3.90 -6.59 -7.60
CA HIS A 46 2.77 -7.07 -6.82
C HIS A 46 1.43 -6.97 -7.56
N ARG A 47 1.14 -5.81 -8.17
CA ARG A 47 -0.03 -5.49 -9.02
C ARG A 47 -1.39 -5.38 -8.34
N ASP A 48 -1.57 -5.98 -7.18
CA ASP A 48 -2.81 -5.90 -6.39
C ASP A 48 -2.56 -5.36 -4.98
N LEU A 49 -1.73 -4.32 -4.87
CA LEU A 49 -1.52 -3.68 -3.58
C LEU A 49 -2.78 -2.93 -3.15
N LYS A 50 -3.34 -3.37 -2.03
CA LYS A 50 -4.51 -2.76 -1.39
C LYS A 50 -4.52 -3.12 0.10
N PRO A 51 -5.25 -2.38 0.96
CA PRO A 51 -5.26 -2.64 2.38
C PRO A 51 -5.70 -4.06 2.80
N SER A 52 -6.52 -4.75 2.01
CA SER A 52 -6.91 -6.13 2.32
C SER A 52 -5.79 -7.16 2.09
N ASN A 53 -4.74 -6.79 1.35
CA ASN A 53 -3.61 -7.66 1.00
C ASN A 53 -2.37 -7.32 1.86
N ILE A 54 -2.53 -6.46 2.87
CA ILE A 54 -1.50 -6.07 3.83
C ILE A 54 -1.96 -6.56 5.19
N PHE A 55 -1.13 -7.35 5.87
CA PHE A 55 -1.52 -8.05 7.09
C PHE A 55 -0.59 -7.71 8.25
N PHE A 56 -1.14 -7.67 9.45
CA PHE A 56 -0.35 -7.63 10.67
C PHE A 56 -0.01 -9.05 11.11
N SER A 57 1.26 -9.28 11.40
CA SER A 57 1.71 -10.53 12.02
C SER A 57 1.50 -10.51 13.54
N MET A 58 1.69 -11.65 14.22
CA MET A 58 1.46 -11.75 15.67
C MET A 58 2.31 -10.76 16.49
N ASP A 59 3.48 -10.40 15.97
CA ASP A 59 4.42 -9.42 16.50
C ASP A 59 4.20 -7.99 15.94
N ASP A 60 3.03 -7.73 15.36
CA ASP A 60 2.60 -6.46 14.76
C ASP A 60 3.48 -5.99 13.57
N ALA A 61 4.31 -6.87 13.02
CA ALA A 61 5.07 -6.55 11.81
C ALA A 61 4.16 -6.63 10.58
N ILE A 62 4.36 -5.73 9.62
CA ILE A 62 3.61 -5.74 8.36
C ILE A 62 4.09 -6.86 7.44
N LYS A 63 3.14 -7.53 6.80
CA LYS A 63 3.38 -8.50 5.73
C LYS A 63 2.49 -8.19 4.54
N VAL A 64 3.11 -8.00 3.39
CA VAL A 64 2.40 -7.94 2.12
C VAL A 64 2.13 -9.37 1.68
N GLY A 65 0.88 -9.68 1.36
CA GLY A 65 0.41 -11.01 0.96
C GLY A 65 -0.45 -10.96 -0.30
N ASP A 66 -0.99 -12.11 -0.68
CA ASP A 66 -1.77 -12.31 -1.92
C ASP A 66 -0.98 -11.99 -3.21
N PHE A 67 0.06 -12.80 -3.43
CA PHE A 67 0.89 -12.74 -4.64
C PHE A 67 0.21 -13.36 -5.88
N GLY A 68 -1.12 -13.50 -5.89
CA GLY A 68 -1.88 -14.19 -6.93
C GLY A 68 -1.74 -13.59 -8.33
N LEU A 69 -1.29 -12.34 -8.43
CA LEU A 69 -1.03 -11.64 -9.69
C LEU A 69 0.47 -11.34 -9.91
N VAL A 70 1.34 -11.75 -9.00
CA VAL A 70 2.76 -11.44 -9.10
C VAL A 70 3.38 -12.11 -10.29
N THR A 71 4.18 -11.33 -11.00
CA THR A 71 4.92 -11.81 -12.16
C THR A 71 6.36 -11.31 -12.08
N ALA A 72 7.25 -12.08 -12.70
CA ALA A 72 8.64 -11.69 -12.86
C ALA A 72 8.81 -10.73 -14.05
N LEU A 73 9.68 -9.75 -13.89
CA LEU A 73 10.22 -8.97 -14.99
C LEU A 73 11.18 -9.87 -15.79
N THR A 74 10.66 -10.66 -16.74
CA THR A 74 11.52 -11.38 -17.68
C THR A 74 12.22 -10.39 -18.61
N GLY A 75 13.53 -10.25 -18.46
CA GLY A 75 14.44 -9.67 -19.47
C GLY A 75 14.16 -8.22 -19.87
N GLY A 76 13.98 -7.32 -18.90
CA GLY A 76 13.88 -5.88 -19.14
C GLY A 76 12.61 -5.42 -19.86
N SER A 77 11.61 -6.30 -20.05
CA SER A 77 10.38 -5.98 -20.77
C SER A 77 9.18 -5.76 -19.86
N VAL A 78 8.52 -4.65 -20.15
CA VAL A 78 7.22 -4.22 -19.65
C VAL A 78 6.19 -5.34 -19.77
N VAL A 79 5.45 -5.63 -18.71
CA VAL A 79 4.57 -6.81 -18.73
C VAL A 79 3.31 -6.49 -19.53
N SER A 80 3.03 -7.34 -20.52
CA SER A 80 1.88 -7.26 -21.42
C SER A 80 0.79 -8.24 -20.98
N THR A 81 0.43 -8.24 -19.69
CA THR A 81 -0.70 -9.06 -19.21
C THR A 81 -1.92 -8.18 -19.08
N PRO A 82 -2.94 -8.33 -19.93
CA PRO A 82 -4.21 -7.65 -19.73
C PRO A 82 -4.83 -8.19 -18.45
N LEU A 83 -4.87 -7.38 -17.40
CA LEU A 83 -5.88 -7.57 -16.36
C LEU A 83 -7.21 -7.34 -17.07
N LYS A 84 -8.17 -8.27 -16.96
CA LYS A 84 -9.47 -8.19 -17.65
C LYS A 84 -10.02 -6.76 -17.59
N ALA A 85 -10.24 -6.15 -18.74
CA ALA A 85 -10.80 -4.81 -18.87
C ALA A 85 -12.13 -4.72 -18.09
N PRO A 86 -12.43 -3.59 -17.42
CA PRO A 86 -13.73 -3.39 -16.79
C PRO A 86 -14.82 -3.36 -17.88
N SER A 87 -15.87 -4.16 -17.71
CA SER A 87 -17.13 -3.91 -18.42
C SER A 87 -17.70 -2.56 -17.98
N GLU A 88 -18.12 -1.72 -18.92
CA GLU A 88 -18.54 -0.32 -18.67
C GLU A 88 -19.80 -0.14 -17.78
N ASP A 89 -20.44 -1.21 -17.31
CA ASP A 89 -21.72 -1.20 -16.59
C ASP A 89 -21.63 -1.21 -15.03
N ILE A 90 -20.54 -0.73 -14.44
CA ILE A 90 -20.27 -0.93 -12.99
C ILE A 90 -21.16 -0.07 -12.07
N PHE A 91 -21.74 1.04 -12.53
CA PHE A 91 -22.50 1.95 -11.66
C PHE A 91 -23.96 1.55 -11.43
N SER A 92 -24.46 0.48 -12.04
CA SER A 92 -25.87 0.11 -11.98
C SER A 92 -26.07 -1.38 -11.66
N SER A 93 -25.73 -1.84 -10.46
CA SER A 93 -26.35 -3.04 -9.86
C SER A 93 -25.97 -3.28 -8.40
N LYS A 94 -27.00 -3.49 -7.55
CA LYS A 94 -26.89 -3.90 -6.14
C LYS A 94 -26.54 -5.39 -6.03
N SER A 95 -25.30 -5.75 -5.73
CA SER A 95 -24.99 -7.05 -5.08
C SER A 95 -23.57 -7.10 -4.53
N GLY A 96 -23.40 -7.58 -3.30
CA GLY A 96 -22.15 -7.56 -2.49
C GLY A 96 -20.94 -8.32 -3.04
N ARG A 97 -21.01 -8.89 -4.26
CA ARG A 97 -19.84 -9.41 -4.99
C ARG A 97 -19.12 -8.35 -5.84
N LEU A 98 -19.83 -7.28 -6.23
CA LEU A 98 -19.25 -6.17 -6.99
C LEU A 98 -18.41 -5.24 -6.10
N THR A 99 -18.71 -5.13 -4.81
CA THR A 99 -17.95 -4.30 -3.86
C THR A 99 -16.50 -4.72 -3.72
N ASP A 100 -16.18 -6.01 -3.88
CA ASP A 100 -14.80 -6.52 -3.82
C ASP A 100 -14.03 -6.24 -5.13
N GLN A 101 -14.70 -6.30 -6.29
CA GLN A 101 -14.11 -5.92 -7.58
C GLN A 101 -13.92 -4.40 -7.71
N VAL A 102 -14.91 -3.61 -7.29
CA VAL A 102 -14.80 -2.15 -7.17
C VAL A 102 -13.69 -1.79 -6.19
N GLY A 103 -13.61 -2.48 -5.04
CA GLY A 103 -12.57 -2.29 -4.03
C GLY A 103 -11.16 -2.54 -4.56
N THR A 104 -10.99 -3.51 -5.46
CA THR A 104 -9.72 -3.82 -6.12
C THR A 104 -9.33 -2.74 -7.14
N GLN A 105 -10.30 -2.21 -7.90
CA GLN A 105 -10.05 -1.15 -8.89
C GLN A 105 -9.67 0.21 -8.31
N LEU A 106 -10.05 0.48 -7.06
CA LEU A 106 -9.73 1.76 -6.41
C LEU A 106 -8.22 2.02 -6.39
N TYR A 107 -7.40 0.99 -6.14
CA TYR A 107 -5.95 1.11 -5.97
C TYR A 107 -5.13 0.97 -7.25
N MET A 108 -5.76 0.57 -8.35
CA MET A 108 -5.06 0.38 -9.62
C MET A 108 -4.62 1.72 -10.22
N SER A 109 -3.42 1.72 -10.78
CA SER A 109 -2.87 2.83 -11.57
C SER A 109 -3.65 3.04 -12.88
N PRO A 110 -3.59 4.24 -13.49
CA PRO A 110 -4.23 4.51 -14.79
C PRO A 110 -3.83 3.50 -15.86
N GLU A 111 -2.54 3.18 -15.98
CA GLU A 111 -2.04 2.24 -16.98
C GLU A 111 -2.50 0.80 -16.76
N GLN A 112 -2.80 0.39 -15.52
CA GLN A 112 -3.43 -0.90 -15.24
C GLN A 112 -4.89 -0.93 -15.69
N ILE A 113 -5.62 0.16 -15.47
CA ILE A 113 -7.04 0.28 -15.84
C ILE A 113 -7.19 0.29 -17.36
N ASP A 114 -6.30 1.03 -18.03
CA ASP A 114 -6.29 1.16 -19.50
C ASP A 114 -5.72 -0.09 -20.19
N GLY A 115 -5.28 -1.10 -19.43
CA GLY A 115 -4.70 -2.33 -19.98
C GLY A 115 -3.39 -2.09 -20.73
N LEU A 116 -2.70 -0.99 -20.44
CA LEU A 116 -1.43 -0.63 -21.05
C LEU A 116 -0.30 -1.50 -20.51
N LYS A 117 0.86 -1.41 -21.17
CA LYS A 117 2.10 -2.00 -20.68
C LYS A 117 2.54 -1.26 -19.41
N TYR A 118 2.79 -1.99 -18.33
CA TYR A 118 3.22 -1.42 -17.05
C TYR A 118 4.41 -2.13 -16.40
N ASN A 119 5.05 -1.45 -15.44
CA ASN A 119 6.21 -1.91 -14.67
C ASN A 119 5.93 -1.80 -13.16
N GLN A 120 6.97 -1.90 -12.33
CA GLN A 120 6.88 -1.81 -10.86
C GLN A 120 6.26 -0.51 -10.30
N SER A 121 6.22 0.57 -11.09
CA SER A 121 5.62 1.86 -10.70
C SER A 121 4.11 1.80 -10.44
N VAL A 122 3.43 0.73 -10.88
CA VAL A 122 2.00 0.52 -10.56
C VAL A 122 1.78 0.31 -9.07
N ASP A 123 2.70 -0.39 -8.42
CA ASP A 123 2.68 -0.62 -6.98
C ASP A 123 2.92 0.71 -6.24
N ILE A 124 3.73 1.60 -6.81
CA ILE A 124 3.99 2.94 -6.25
C ILE A 124 2.73 3.81 -6.28
N PHE A 125 1.93 3.71 -7.33
CA PHE A 125 0.62 4.38 -7.39
C PHE A 125 -0.31 3.88 -6.29
N SER A 126 -0.40 2.55 -6.12
CA SER A 126 -1.20 1.94 -5.06
C SER A 126 -0.71 2.38 -3.67
N LEU A 127 0.61 2.48 -3.45
CA LEU A 127 1.19 3.00 -2.21
C LEU A 127 0.76 4.45 -1.93
N GLY A 128 0.65 5.30 -2.96
CA GLY A 128 0.16 6.68 -2.81
C GLY A 128 -1.25 6.74 -2.23
N LEU A 129 -2.15 5.88 -2.73
CA LEU A 129 -3.53 5.80 -2.23
C LEU A 129 -3.59 5.21 -0.82
N ILE A 130 -2.78 4.19 -0.54
CA ILE A 130 -2.66 3.59 0.81
C ILE A 130 -2.14 4.62 1.81
N PHE A 131 -1.13 5.43 1.45
CA PHE A 131 -0.58 6.45 2.34
C PHE A 131 -1.59 7.54 2.66
N PHE A 132 -2.27 8.03 1.62
CA PHE A 132 -3.37 8.99 1.78
C PHE A 132 -4.45 8.43 2.71
N GLU A 133 -4.87 7.19 2.47
CA GLU A 133 -5.90 6.52 3.28
C GLU A 133 -5.45 6.29 4.72
N LEU A 134 -4.17 6.03 5.01
CA LEU A 134 -3.65 5.93 6.37
C LEU A 134 -3.77 7.26 7.13
N LEU A 135 -3.47 8.38 6.47
CA LEU A 135 -3.48 9.73 7.06
C LEU A 135 -4.88 10.32 7.21
N TRP A 136 -5.81 9.94 6.34
CA TRP A 136 -7.15 10.54 6.27
C TRP A 136 -8.25 9.52 6.64
N PRO A 137 -8.85 9.63 7.84
CA PRO A 137 -9.98 8.80 8.22
C PRO A 137 -11.25 9.15 7.43
N PHE A 138 -12.14 8.17 7.26
CA PHE A 138 -13.42 8.33 6.57
C PHE A 138 -14.57 7.93 7.48
N SER A 139 -15.68 8.67 7.41
CA SER A 139 -16.88 8.39 8.22
C SER A 139 -17.74 7.30 7.59
N THR A 140 -17.74 7.22 6.25
CA THR A 140 -18.55 6.24 5.51
C THR A 140 -17.79 5.61 4.35
N GLN A 141 -18.20 4.41 3.95
CA GLN A 141 -17.63 3.74 2.78
C GLN A 141 -17.85 4.53 1.48
N MET A 142 -18.98 5.23 1.35
CA MET A 142 -19.29 6.03 0.15
C MET A 142 -18.37 7.26 0.06
N GLU A 143 -18.19 7.97 1.17
CA GLU A 143 -17.24 9.09 1.27
C GLU A 143 -15.84 8.62 0.88
N ARG A 144 -15.38 7.52 1.48
CA ARG A 144 -14.09 6.91 1.18
C ARG A 144 -13.89 6.65 -0.31
N ILE A 145 -14.86 6.03 -0.98
CA ILE A 145 -14.79 5.75 -2.42
C ILE A 145 -14.64 7.06 -3.21
N GLN A 146 -15.51 8.04 -2.96
CA GLN A 146 -15.48 9.31 -3.69
C GLN A 146 -14.17 10.08 -3.48
N VAL A 147 -13.69 10.15 -2.24
CA VAL A 147 -12.46 10.87 -1.93
C VAL A 147 -11.24 10.16 -2.52
N LEU A 148 -11.18 8.82 -2.52
CA LEU A 148 -10.09 8.09 -3.19
C LEU A 148 -10.13 8.29 -4.71
N LEU A 149 -11.30 8.27 -5.34
CA LEU A 149 -11.44 8.57 -6.78
C LEU A 149 -10.99 10.00 -7.13
N ASN A 150 -11.24 10.96 -6.25
CA ASN A 150 -10.75 12.33 -6.40
C ASN A 150 -9.23 12.43 -6.18
N ALA A 151 -8.68 11.71 -5.19
CA ALA A 151 -7.24 11.65 -4.94
C ALA A 151 -6.48 11.09 -6.15
N LYS A 152 -7.03 10.10 -6.86
CA LYS A 152 -6.46 9.62 -8.15
C LYS A 152 -6.33 10.72 -9.20
N LYS A 153 -7.12 11.78 -9.11
CA LYS A 153 -7.07 12.97 -9.99
C LYS A 153 -6.29 14.12 -9.34
N LEU A 154 -5.51 13.84 -8.29
CA LEU A 154 -4.78 14.82 -7.47
C LEU A 154 -5.69 15.89 -6.84
N ASN A 155 -6.95 15.56 -6.60
CA ASN A 155 -7.91 16.43 -5.93
C ASN A 155 -8.14 15.94 -4.49
N PHE A 156 -7.49 16.59 -3.54
CA PHE A 156 -7.53 16.24 -2.12
C PHE A 156 -8.44 17.18 -1.32
N PRO A 157 -9.02 16.71 -0.18
CA PRO A 157 -9.72 17.60 0.74
C PRO A 157 -8.83 18.78 1.16
N SER A 158 -9.35 20.01 1.15
CA SER A 158 -8.55 21.20 1.47
C SER A 158 -7.95 21.16 2.90
N GLN A 159 -8.65 20.52 3.83
CA GLN A 159 -8.16 20.29 5.19
C GLN A 159 -7.00 19.30 5.23
N PHE A 160 -7.02 18.25 4.40
CA PHE A 160 -5.90 17.32 4.26
C PHE A 160 -4.63 18.05 3.80
N VAL A 161 -4.73 18.85 2.74
CA VAL A 161 -3.59 19.62 2.19
C VAL A 161 -3.02 20.58 3.22
N LYS A 162 -3.87 21.22 4.04
CA LYS A 162 -3.44 22.13 5.11
C LYS A 162 -2.70 21.42 6.23
N GLN A 163 -3.18 20.25 6.64
CA GLN A 163 -2.67 19.48 7.78
C GLN A 163 -1.41 18.68 7.43
N TYR A 164 -1.38 18.07 6.25
CA TYR A 164 -0.34 17.14 5.83
C TYR A 164 0.43 17.64 4.60
N LYS A 165 0.97 18.87 4.68
CA LYS A 165 1.60 19.55 3.52
C LYS A 165 2.76 18.77 2.90
N ALA A 166 3.59 18.14 3.73
CA ALA A 166 4.79 17.45 3.24
C ALA A 166 4.43 16.06 2.67
N GLU A 167 3.49 15.37 3.30
CA GLU A 167 2.96 14.09 2.89
C GLU A 167 2.14 14.24 1.62
N CYS A 168 1.33 15.30 1.50
CA CYS A 168 0.56 15.61 0.29
C CYS A 168 1.48 15.75 -0.92
N LYS A 169 2.62 16.46 -0.79
CA LYS A 169 3.61 16.56 -1.87
C LYS A 169 4.19 15.22 -2.27
N LEU A 170 4.48 14.34 -1.31
CA LEU A 170 4.94 12.99 -1.62
C LEU A 170 3.83 12.19 -2.30
N ILE A 171 2.60 12.22 -1.78
CA ILE A 171 1.44 11.52 -2.34
C ILE A 171 1.17 11.97 -3.79
N GLU A 172 1.29 13.27 -4.09
CA GLU A 172 1.18 13.79 -5.46
C GLU A 172 2.22 13.17 -6.40
N GLN A 173 3.45 12.97 -5.95
CA GLN A 173 4.49 12.28 -6.72
C GLN A 173 4.17 10.80 -6.92
N LEU A 174 3.68 10.11 -5.88
CA LEU A 174 3.28 8.70 -5.96
C LEU A 174 2.09 8.49 -6.92
N LEU A 175 1.16 9.44 -6.94
CA LEU A 175 -0.06 9.41 -7.76
C LEU A 175 0.09 10.08 -9.13
N SER A 176 1.32 10.38 -9.57
CA SER A 176 1.57 10.87 -10.92
C SER A 176 0.97 9.94 -11.97
N HIS A 177 0.21 10.48 -12.93
CA HIS A 177 -0.31 9.70 -14.07
C HIS A 177 0.80 9.30 -15.04
N ASP A 178 1.89 10.07 -15.04
CA ASP A 178 3.14 9.69 -15.68
C ASP A 178 3.91 8.75 -14.74
N SER A 179 3.98 7.48 -15.11
CA SER A 179 4.58 6.41 -14.32
C SER A 179 6.09 6.56 -14.14
N GLU A 180 6.78 7.23 -15.07
CA GLU A 180 8.23 7.48 -14.99
C GLU A 180 8.59 8.58 -13.99
N LYS A 181 7.62 9.45 -13.64
CA LYS A 181 7.80 10.48 -12.62
C LYS A 181 7.61 9.97 -11.19
N ARG A 182 7.09 8.75 -11.03
CA ARG A 182 6.88 8.16 -9.69
C ARG A 182 8.25 7.74 -9.12
N PRO A 183 8.56 8.06 -7.86
CA PRO A 183 9.79 7.63 -7.21
C PRO A 183 9.83 6.10 -7.04
N SER A 184 11.01 5.51 -6.94
CA SER A 184 11.13 4.10 -6.58
C SER A 184 10.77 3.88 -5.10
N ALA A 185 10.45 2.63 -4.71
CA ALA A 185 10.23 2.29 -3.30
C ALA A 185 11.45 2.64 -2.42
N ARG A 186 12.66 2.51 -2.97
CA ARG A 186 13.91 2.92 -2.32
C ARG A 186 13.97 4.43 -2.09
N ASP A 187 13.61 5.23 -3.10
CA ASP A 187 13.59 6.69 -2.98
C ASP A 187 12.58 7.16 -1.92
N ILE A 188 11.41 6.51 -1.86
CA ILE A 188 10.40 6.77 -0.82
C ILE A 188 10.99 6.49 0.56
N ARG A 189 11.66 5.35 0.76
CA ARG A 189 12.25 4.99 2.06
C ARG A 189 13.35 5.96 2.49
N GLN A 190 14.03 6.59 1.55
CA GLN A 190 15.06 7.61 1.80
C GLN A 190 14.51 9.03 1.90
N HIS A 191 13.20 9.23 1.68
CA HIS A 191 12.57 10.53 1.75
C HIS A 191 12.67 11.14 3.16
N ALA A 192 12.76 12.47 3.23
CA ALA A 192 12.99 13.21 4.48
C ALA A 192 11.95 12.89 5.57
N LEU A 193 10.69 12.63 5.17
CA LEU A 193 9.61 12.22 6.09
C LEU A 193 9.97 10.98 6.91
N PHE A 194 10.63 9.99 6.31
CA PHE A 194 10.97 8.73 6.99
C PHE A 194 12.37 8.74 7.59
N ARG A 195 13.31 9.54 7.05
CA ARG A 195 14.63 9.72 7.66
C ARG A 195 14.61 10.55 8.92
N ALA A 196 13.74 11.56 8.98
CA ALA A 196 13.56 12.39 10.17
C ALA A 196 12.71 11.68 11.24
N PHE A 197 12.01 10.60 10.88
CA PHE A 197 11.21 9.84 11.82
C PHE A 197 12.10 9.15 12.86
N GLN A 198 12.06 9.66 14.09
CA GLN A 198 12.58 8.96 15.25
C GLN A 198 11.42 8.21 15.90
N PRO A 199 11.35 6.87 15.77
CA PRO A 199 10.29 6.10 16.39
C PRO A 199 10.33 6.30 17.90
N SER A 200 9.17 6.50 18.52
CA SER A 200 9.03 6.51 19.98
C SER A 200 9.59 5.22 20.59
N ASP A 201 9.94 5.27 21.88
CA ASP A 201 10.53 4.14 22.60
C ASP A 201 9.66 2.88 22.49
N GLU A 202 8.33 3.03 22.43
CA GLU A 202 7.40 1.93 22.24
C GLU A 202 7.55 1.28 20.84
N ILE A 203 7.56 2.06 19.77
CA ILE A 203 7.75 1.56 18.40
C ILE A 203 9.15 0.94 18.25
N ALA A 204 10.17 1.60 18.78
CA ALA A 204 11.54 1.10 18.78
C ALA A 204 11.68 -0.21 19.59
N HIS A 205 11.00 -0.33 20.74
CA HIS A 205 10.99 -1.54 21.54
C HIS A 205 10.31 -2.69 20.80
N ARG A 206 9.13 -2.46 20.20
CA ARG A 206 8.44 -3.44 19.36
C ARG A 206 9.33 -3.89 18.19
N ALA A 207 9.99 -2.96 17.50
CA ALA A 207 10.94 -3.28 16.44
C ALA A 207 12.13 -4.15 16.91
N ARG A 208 12.67 -3.89 18.10
CA ARG A 208 13.74 -4.71 18.71
C ARG A 208 13.26 -6.13 19.05
N LEU A 209 12.04 -6.26 19.60
CA LEU A 209 11.44 -7.57 19.90
C LEU A 209 11.24 -8.41 18.62
N ARG A 210 10.75 -7.79 17.53
CA ARG A 210 10.61 -8.43 16.21
C ARG A 210 11.95 -8.97 15.67
N ARG A 211 13.03 -8.20 15.79
CA ARG A 211 14.36 -8.64 15.33
C ARG A 211 14.86 -9.88 16.11
N ARG A 212 14.57 -9.95 17.42
CA ARG A 212 14.93 -11.10 18.25
C ARG A 212 14.15 -12.36 17.87
N THR A 213 12.85 -12.26 17.65
CA THR A 213 12.02 -13.41 17.25
C THR A 213 12.40 -13.96 15.88
N LEU A 214 12.80 -13.11 14.93
CA LEU A 214 13.32 -13.54 13.62
C LEU A 214 14.66 -14.29 13.74
N SER A 215 15.60 -13.78 14.55
CA SER A 215 16.91 -14.44 14.76
C SER A 215 16.78 -15.83 15.38
N HIS A 216 15.83 -16.02 16.29
CA HIS A 216 15.62 -17.30 16.97
C HIS A 216 14.92 -18.35 16.08
N ARG A 217 14.12 -17.90 15.09
CA ARG A 217 13.50 -18.78 14.08
C ARG A 217 14.48 -19.22 12.99
N GLN A 218 15.44 -18.37 12.60
CA GLN A 218 16.46 -18.75 11.62
C GLN A 218 17.49 -19.74 12.18
N SER A 219 17.79 -19.69 13.48
CA SER A 219 18.69 -20.66 14.12
C SER A 219 18.06 -22.05 14.31
N SER A 220 16.73 -22.15 14.35
CA SER A 220 16.01 -23.42 14.53
C SER A 220 15.65 -24.11 13.21
N SER A 221 15.65 -23.39 12.08
CA SER A 221 15.42 -23.96 10.74
C SER A 221 16.69 -24.50 10.05
N LEU A 222 17.85 -24.43 10.71
CA LEU A 222 19.13 -24.97 10.22
C LEU A 222 19.55 -26.25 10.97
N SER A 223 18.66 -26.78 11.82
CA SER A 223 18.91 -27.94 12.69
C SER A 223 17.94 -29.11 12.46
N GLU A 224 17.27 -29.15 11.30
CA GLU A 224 16.48 -30.30 10.83
C GLU A 224 16.92 -30.71 9.42
#